data_AF-A0A536IC17-F1
#
_entry.id   AF-A0A536IC17-F1
#
_cell.length_a   1.000
_cell.length_b   1.000
_cell.length_c   1.000
_cell.angle_alpha   90.00
_cell.angle_beta   90.00
_cell.angle_gamma   90.00
#
_symmetry.space_group_name_H-M   'P 1'
#
loop_
_entity.id
_entity.type
_entity.pdbx_description
1 polymer ?
#
loop_
_entity_poly.entity_id
_entity_poly.type
_entity_poly.pdbx_seq_one_letter_code
_entity_poly.pdbx_strand_id
1 'polypeptide(L)' 'MSENARIIVYTGKGGVGKTSVAAATALLAAERGQRTLVISTDIAHSLADSFDVPLGAEPSEEPVGPGVGRLLQRP' A
#
# COMPACT_ATOMS: atom_id res chain seq x y z
N MET A 1 -9.64 -15.72 -17.97
CA MET A 1 -8.31 -15.64 -17.35
C MET A 1 -8.52 -15.53 -15.85
N SER A 2 -8.09 -16.51 -15.05
CA SER A 2 -8.04 -16.32 -13.60
C SER A 2 -6.79 -15.50 -13.32
N GLU A 3 -6.95 -14.25 -12.89
CA GLU A 3 -5.83 -13.45 -12.41
C GLU A 3 -5.46 -13.94 -11.01
N ASN A 4 -4.35 -14.70 -10.93
CA ASN A 4 -3.80 -15.11 -9.65
C ASN A 4 -3.18 -13.87 -8.97
N ALA A 5 -3.91 -13.29 -8.03
CA ALA A 5 -3.39 -12.22 -7.19
C ALA A 5 -2.34 -12.78 -6.21
N ARG A 6 -1.17 -12.15 -6.14
CA ARG A 6 -0.18 -12.43 -5.10
C ARG A 6 -0.49 -11.56 -3.89
N ILE A 7 -0.74 -12.18 -2.74
CA ILE A 7 -1.01 -11.48 -1.47
C ILE A 7 0.22 -11.56 -0.59
N ILE A 8 0.70 -10.40 -0.11
CA ILE A 8 1.79 -10.29 0.86
C ILE A 8 1.24 -9.63 2.11
N VAL A 9 1.39 -10.27 3.27
CA VAL A 9 0.88 -9.76 4.55
C VAL A 9 2.03 -9.43 5.48
N TYR A 10 2.09 -8.17 5.92
CA TYR A 10 3.05 -7.69 6.91
C TYR A 10 2.41 -7.66 8.29
N THR A 11 2.88 -8.50 9.22
CA THR A 11 2.39 -8.61 10.60
C THR A 11 3.53 -8.53 11.61
N GLY A 12 3.22 -8.21 12.86
CA GLY A 12 4.19 -7.94 13.93
C GLY A 12 3.74 -6.86 14.90
N LYS A 13 4.51 -6.69 15.99
CA LYS A 13 4.22 -5.72 17.06
C LYS A 13 4.15 -4.26 16.55
N GLY A 14 3.61 -3.35 17.36
CA GLY A 14 3.64 -1.91 17.07
C GLY A 14 5.09 -1.40 16.92
N GLY A 15 5.32 -0.49 15.98
CA GLY A 15 6.63 0.16 15.80
C GLY A 15 7.72 -0.63 15.08
N VAL A 16 7.50 -1.89 14.68
CA VAL A 16 8.54 -2.70 14.00
C VAL A 16 8.74 -2.39 12.50
N GLY A 17 8.07 -1.36 11.97
CA GLY A 17 8.23 -0.92 10.57
C GLY A 17 7.34 -1.59 9.52
N LYS A 18 6.24 -2.25 9.91
CA LYS A 18 5.32 -2.94 8.97
C LYS A 18 4.85 -2.04 7.83
N THR A 19 4.38 -0.85 8.16
CA THR A 19 3.83 0.10 7.19
C THR A 19 4.91 0.58 6.22
N SER A 20 6.10 0.88 6.73
CA SER A 20 7.23 1.31 5.90
C SER A 20 7.64 0.22 4.90
N VAL A 21 7.75 -1.03 5.35
CA VAL A 21 8.08 -2.15 4.46
C VAL A 21 6.96 -2.43 3.46
N ALA A 22 5.69 -2.35 3.89
CA ALA A 22 4.54 -2.50 3.01
C ALA A 22 4.51 -1.44 1.90
N ALA A 23 4.70 -0.16 2.26
CA ALA A 23 4.76 0.95 1.31
C ALA A 23 5.92 0.80 0.32
N ALA A 24 7.12 0.50 0.81
CA ALA A 24 8.30 0.28 -0.05
C ALA A 24 8.13 -0.92 -0.99
N THR A 25 7.51 -2.00 -0.52
CA THR A 25 7.22 -3.18 -1.36
C THR A 25 6.23 -2.84 -2.47
N ALA A 26 5.19 -2.08 -2.13
CA ALA A 26 4.16 -1.68 -3.09
C ALA A 26 4.74 -0.78 -4.18
N LEU A 27 5.56 0.20 -3.78
CA LEU A 27 6.25 1.09 -4.71
C LEU A 27 7.18 0.30 -5.65
N LEU A 28 7.99 -0.61 -5.11
CA LEU A 28 8.89 -1.43 -5.93
C LEU A 28 8.14 -2.35 -6.91
N ALA A 29 7.00 -2.92 -6.50
CA ALA A 29 6.18 -3.75 -7.38
C ALA A 29 5.55 -2.91 -8.51
N ALA A 30 5.05 -1.73 -8.18
CA ALA A 30 4.53 -0.74 -9.12
C ALA A 30 5.57 -0.30 -10.16
N GLU A 31 6.78 0.08 -9.71
CA GLU A 31 7.90 0.46 -10.58
C GLU A 31 8.31 -0.66 -11.54
N ARG A 32 8.06 -1.92 -11.17
CA ARG A 32 8.29 -3.11 -12.01
C ARG A 32 7.12 -3.42 -12.96
N GLY A 33 6.15 -2.52 -13.08
CA GLY A 33 4.99 -2.66 -13.96
C GLY A 33 3.92 -3.62 -13.42
N GLN A 34 3.96 -3.99 -12.14
CA GLN A 34 2.92 -4.82 -11.55
C GLN A 34 1.74 -3.96 -11.12
N ARG A 35 0.51 -4.36 -11.49
CA ARG A 35 -0.69 -3.76 -10.91
C ARG A 35 -0.70 -4.04 -9.41
N THR A 36 -0.49 -2.99 -8.63
CA THR A 36 -0.22 -3.10 -7.21
C THR A 36 -1.26 -2.35 -6.40
N LEU A 37 -1.74 -3.00 -5.34
CA LEU A 37 -2.62 -2.44 -4.33
C LEU A 37 -1.95 -2.61 -2.96
N VAL A 38 -1.89 -1.53 -2.18
CA VAL A 38 -1.47 -1.58 -0.77
C VAL A 38 -2.58 -1.06 0.12
N ILE A 39 -2.80 -1.79 1.21
CA ILE A 39 -3.90 -1.59 2.15
C ILE A 39 -3.31 -1.59 3.56
N SER A 40 -3.69 -0.61 4.36
CA SER A 40 -3.50 -0.66 5.82
C SER A 40 -4.81 -1.00 6.51
N THR A 41 -4.75 -1.94 7.47
CA THR A 41 -5.86 -2.23 8.40
C THR A 41 -5.69 -1.53 9.75
N ASP A 42 -4.63 -0.73 9.91
CA ASP A 42 -4.36 0.02 11.14
C ASP A 42 -5.24 1.28 11.19
N ILE A 43 -5.64 1.66 12.41
CA ILE A 43 -6.34 2.92 12.71
C ILE A 43 -5.38 4.11 12.52
N ALA A 44 -4.08 3.89 12.70
CA ALA A 44 -3.07 4.94 12.52
C ALA A 44 -2.93 5.34 11.04
N HIS A 45 -2.96 6.65 10.74
CA HIS A 45 -2.72 7.27 9.41
C HIS A 45 -1.31 7.02 8.81
N SER A 46 -0.54 6.07 9.35
CA SER A 46 0.85 5.82 9.00
C SER A 46 1.09 5.45 7.53
N LEU A 47 0.08 4.94 6.80
CA LEU A 47 0.22 4.64 5.38
C LEU A 47 0.10 5.92 4.54
N ALA A 48 -0.90 6.75 4.83
CA ALA A 48 -1.01 8.10 4.26
C ALA A 48 0.27 8.91 4.54
N ASP A 49 0.77 8.87 5.78
CA ASP A 49 2.02 9.53 6.16
C ASP A 49 3.24 8.99 5.39
N SER A 50 3.29 7.69 5.11
CA SER A 50 4.41 7.08 4.37
C SER A 50 4.47 7.53 2.91
N PHE A 51 3.33 7.92 2.35
CA PHE A 51 3.19 8.31 0.95
C PHE A 51 3.00 9.84 0.77
N ASP A 52 2.86 10.59 1.86
CA ASP A 52 2.57 12.02 1.88
C ASP A 52 1.33 12.40 1.04
N VAL A 53 0.29 11.56 1.10
CA VAL A 53 -0.98 11.75 0.38
C VAL A 53 -2.17 11.39 1.28
N PRO A 54 -3.30 12.09 1.16
CA PRO A 54 -4.51 11.73 1.89
C PRO A 54 -5.07 10.41 1.36
N LEU A 55 -5.31 9.44 2.25
CA LEU A 55 -5.92 8.15 1.90
C LEU A 55 -7.29 7.97 2.56
N GLY A 56 -8.20 7.37 1.80
CA GLY A 56 -9.54 7.02 2.26
C GLY A 56 -9.84 5.53 2.18
N ALA A 57 -11.08 5.18 2.55
CA ALA A 57 -11.58 3.81 2.51
C ALA A 57 -11.76 3.27 1.09
N GLU A 58 -11.89 4.16 0.11
CA GLU A 58 -11.99 3.80 -1.31
C GLU A 58 -10.61 3.80 -1.97
N PRO A 59 -10.36 2.88 -2.91
CA PRO A 59 -9.13 2.87 -3.68
C PRO A 59 -8.92 4.17 -4.45
N SER A 60 -7.77 4.83 -4.27
CA SER A 60 -7.36 5.95 -5.12
C SER A 60 -6.05 5.67 -5.87
N GLU A 61 -5.96 6.16 -7.10
CA GLU A 61 -4.74 6.16 -7.92
C GLU A 61 -3.93 7.41 -7.58
N GLU A 62 -3.05 7.31 -6.59
CA GLU A 62 -2.19 8.44 -6.21
C GLU A 62 -0.89 8.43 -7.01
N PRO A 63 -0.36 9.61 -7.41
CA PRO A 63 0.92 9.74 -8.11
C PRO A 63 2.11 9.55 -7.16
N VAL A 64 2.12 8.46 -6.40
CA VAL A 64 3.24 8.04 -5.51
C VAL A 64 4.39 7.37 -6.27
N GLY A 65 4.23 7.17 -7.57
CA GLY A 65 5.22 6.60 -8.47
C GLY A 65 4.56 5.95 -9.69
N PRO A 66 5.33 5.69 -10.76
CA PRO A 66 4.79 4.98 -11.93
C PRO A 66 4.31 3.58 -11.54
N GLY A 67 3.05 3.27 -11.84
CA GLY A 67 2.49 1.92 -11.73
C GLY A 67 1.82 1.55 -10.40
N VAL A 68 1.71 2.46 -9.42
CA VAL A 68 0.91 2.19 -8.22
C VAL A 68 -0.55 2.22 -8.64
N GLY A 69 -1.15 1.04 -8.66
CA GLY A 69 -2.47 0.84 -9.23
C GLY A 69 -3.56 1.41 -8.35
N ARG A 70 -3.47 1.25 -7.01
CA ARG A 70 -4.43 1.80 -6.02
C ARG A 70 -3.80 1.88 -4.62
N LEU A 71 -4.18 2.87 -3.82
CA LEU A 71 -3.89 2.99 -2.38
C LEU A 71 -5.20 2.96 -1.59
N LEU A 72 -5.25 2.27 -0.44
CA LEU A 72 -6.36 2.36 0.51
C LEU A 72 -5.86 2.44 1.95
N GLN A 73 -6.62 3.17 2.76
CA GLN A 73 -6.52 3.14 4.20
C GLN A 73 -7.91 3.05 4.83
N ARG A 74 -8.09 2.17 5.82
CA ARG A 74 -9.31 2.21 6.63
C ARG A 74 -9.29 3.40 7.61
N PRO A 75 -10.45 4.00 7.91
CA PRO A 75 -10.57 5.03 8.95
C PRO A 75 -10.26 4.47 10.35
#